data_AF-A0A2V7HXS4-F1
#
_entry.id   AF-A0A2V7HXS4-F1
#
_cell.length_a   1.000
_cell.length_b   1.000
_cell.length_c   1.000
_cell.angle_alpha   90.00
_cell.angle_beta   90.00
_cell.angle_gamma   90.00
#
_symmetry.space_group_name_H-M   'P 1'
#
loop_
_entity.id
_entity.type
_entity.pdbx_description
1 polymer ?
#
loop_
_entity_poly.entity_id
_entity_poly.type
_entity_poly.pdbx_seq_one_letter_code
_entity_poly.pdbx_strand_id
1 'polypeptide(L)'
;MWLLALMILIMPFEASPYLYIAPNFLGVFPDFTVIKLLGLVGFAWAMMRLASGHPHGALLGSRLASLFLLFFFGVLFAGLVSGSGFLAISRYLAFLTFLPFVLMSVQTQQDLGRVLRAMALSLLIVFPYALRQMIRFNDRLGVGLYETNYFATILVLVIPLAFVFAAQATVPSRRWLWTSAGLLLVLELFLTSSRGGFLGLLVAGVVFLYRRRGLAGAVGVMAIMLLGLIIVPTDLGSRMWTVFETETAAPAGLEASNKAHTALFFAALRMIADNPIFGVGPLNFKSLSTLYTGLEQGNIAHNSFLEVAAEFGI
;
A
#
# COMPACT_ATOMS: atom_id res chain seq x y z
N MET A 1 5.96 9.43 19.39
CA MET A 1 4.55 8.95 19.28
C MET A 1 3.60 9.97 18.64
N TRP A 2 3.29 11.12 19.26
CA TRP A 2 2.31 12.06 18.69
C TRP A 2 2.65 12.56 17.28
N LEU A 3 3.92 12.89 17.01
CA LEU A 3 4.40 13.25 15.67
C LEU A 3 4.16 12.13 14.66
N LEU A 4 4.44 10.87 15.03
CA LEU A 4 4.24 9.71 14.15
C LEU A 4 2.75 9.49 13.87
N ALA A 5 1.91 9.58 14.91
CA ALA A 5 0.46 9.45 14.76
C ALA A 5 -0.12 10.56 13.86
N LEU A 6 0.30 11.81 14.05
CA LEU A 6 -0.09 12.93 13.18
C LEU A 6 0.30 12.66 11.72
N MET A 7 1.54 12.22 11.49
CA MET A 7 2.04 11.90 10.16
C MET A 7 1.21 10.79 9.49
N ILE A 8 0.87 9.72 10.23
CA ILE A 8 0.00 8.63 9.75
C ILE A 8 -1.39 9.16 9.40
N LEU A 9 -1.97 10.03 10.23
CA LEU A 9 -3.30 10.58 10.01
C LEU A 9 -3.41 11.40 8.72
N ILE A 10 -2.36 12.12 8.35
CA ILE A 10 -2.34 12.94 7.14
C ILE A 10 -1.79 12.18 5.92
N MET A 11 -1.16 11.01 6.11
CA MET A 11 -0.53 10.25 5.04
C MET A 11 -1.50 9.93 3.89
N PRO A 12 -2.76 9.52 4.11
CA PRO A 12 -3.71 9.30 3.02
C PRO A 12 -3.99 10.52 2.13
N PHE A 13 -3.60 11.72 2.54
CA PHE A 13 -3.75 12.95 1.78
C PHE A 13 -2.48 13.36 1.03
N GLU A 14 -1.48 12.49 0.87
CA GLU A 14 -0.18 12.83 0.27
C GLU A 14 -0.30 13.51 -1.10
N ALA A 15 -1.19 13.03 -1.96
CA ALA A 15 -1.42 13.62 -3.28
C ALA A 15 -2.24 14.93 -3.25
N SER A 16 -2.67 15.38 -2.07
CA SER A 16 -3.45 16.60 -1.92
C SER A 16 -2.57 17.82 -2.21
N PRO A 17 -3.00 18.75 -3.09
CA PRO A 17 -2.24 19.96 -3.38
C PRO A 17 -2.07 20.85 -2.13
N TYR A 18 -2.94 20.70 -1.12
CA TYR A 18 -2.85 21.44 0.14
C TYR A 18 -1.69 20.99 1.04
N LEU A 19 -1.16 19.78 0.83
CA LEU A 19 0.02 19.29 1.56
C LEU A 19 1.33 19.53 0.79
N TYR A 20 1.26 20.02 -0.45
CA TYR A 20 2.44 20.33 -1.24
C TYR A 20 3.08 21.64 -0.77
N ILE A 21 4.40 21.62 -0.58
CA ILE A 21 5.19 22.77 -0.10
C ILE A 21 6.07 23.31 -1.22
N ALA A 22 6.85 22.45 -1.87
CA ALA A 22 7.86 22.87 -2.85
C ALA A 22 8.20 21.75 -3.84
N PRO A 23 8.69 22.06 -5.05
CA PRO A 23 9.05 21.06 -6.06
C PRO A 23 10.25 20.20 -5.63
N ASN A 24 11.14 20.76 -4.82
CA ASN A 24 12.21 20.01 -4.17
C ASN A 24 12.58 20.67 -2.83
N PHE A 25 13.17 19.88 -1.94
CA PHE A 25 13.82 20.37 -0.73
C PHE A 25 15.30 19.97 -0.74
N LEU A 26 16.17 20.97 -0.70
CA LEU A 26 17.64 20.84 -0.76
C LEU A 26 18.16 20.05 -1.97
N GLY A 27 17.38 19.95 -3.05
CA GLY A 27 17.71 19.12 -4.22
C GLY A 27 17.65 17.61 -3.99
N VAL A 28 17.30 17.13 -2.78
CA VAL A 28 17.32 15.70 -2.43
C VAL A 28 15.93 15.09 -2.39
N PHE A 29 14.94 15.84 -1.89
CA PHE A 29 13.57 15.36 -1.74
C PHE A 29 12.68 16.00 -2.81
N PRO A 30 12.36 15.29 -3.90
CA PRO A 30 11.41 15.80 -4.89
C PRO A 30 10.00 15.85 -4.30
N ASP A 31 9.13 16.69 -4.85
CA ASP A 31 7.72 16.86 -4.45
C ASP A 31 7.58 16.99 -2.93
N PHE A 32 8.21 18.02 -2.36
CA PHE A 32 8.28 18.18 -0.92
C PHE A 32 6.91 18.51 -0.33
N THR A 33 6.44 17.66 0.58
CA THR A 33 5.12 17.76 1.21
C THR A 33 5.22 17.95 2.73
N VAL A 34 4.12 18.33 3.37
CA VAL A 34 3.98 18.38 4.83
C VAL A 34 4.33 17.02 5.48
N ILE A 35 4.01 15.91 4.81
CA ILE A 35 4.37 14.56 5.29
C ILE A 35 5.89 14.39 5.33
N LYS A 36 6.59 14.79 4.26
CA LYS A 36 8.07 14.73 4.20
C LYS A 36 8.71 15.64 5.25
N LEU A 37 8.14 16.83 5.47
CA LEU A 37 8.57 17.74 6.54
C LEU A 37 8.41 17.10 7.93
N LEU A 38 7.24 16.52 8.23
CA LEU A 38 7.02 15.81 9.51
C LEU A 38 7.97 14.62 9.67
N GLY A 39 8.25 13.90 8.58
CA GLY A 39 9.25 12.83 8.55
C GLY A 39 10.65 13.31 8.91
N LEU A 40 11.10 14.44 8.33
CA LEU A 40 12.39 15.04 8.64
C LEU A 40 12.48 15.56 10.09
N VAL A 41 11.42 16.21 10.58
CA VAL A 41 11.33 16.63 11.99
C VAL A 41 11.38 15.41 12.92
N GLY A 42 10.65 14.35 12.57
CA GLY A 42 10.66 13.08 13.30
C GLY A 42 12.04 12.40 13.30
N PHE A 43 12.73 12.45 12.16
CA PHE A 43 14.10 11.96 12.03
C PHE A 43 15.09 12.77 12.88
N ALA A 44 15.06 14.11 12.80
CA ALA A 44 15.91 14.97 13.62
C ALA A 44 15.69 14.72 15.13
N TRP A 45 14.42 14.63 15.54
CA TRP A 45 14.06 14.27 16.91
C TRP A 45 14.60 12.90 17.32
N ALA A 46 14.50 11.90 16.44
CA ALA A 46 15.04 10.55 16.69
C ALA A 46 16.57 10.58 16.84
N MET A 47 17.27 11.34 16.00
CA MET A 47 18.72 11.50 16.08
C MET A 47 19.16 12.20 17.37
N MET A 48 18.45 13.24 17.82
CA MET A 48 18.72 13.88 19.11
C MET A 48 18.51 12.93 20.30
N ARG A 49 17.47 12.08 20.23
CA ARG A 49 17.20 11.05 21.24
C ARG A 49 18.30 9.98 21.26
N LEU A 50 18.81 9.60 20.09
CA LEU A 50 19.95 8.68 19.99
C LEU A 50 21.22 9.32 20.58
N ALA A 51 21.53 10.57 20.23
CA ALA A 51 22.72 11.27 20.73
C ALA A 51 22.70 11.50 22.25
N SER A 52 21.52 11.55 22.87
CA SER A 52 21.36 11.73 24.33
C SER A 52 21.46 10.44 25.15
N GLY A 53 21.88 9.32 24.54
CA GLY A 53 22.19 8.08 25.28
C GLY A 53 20.98 7.29 25.76
N HIS A 54 19.79 7.50 25.17
CA HIS A 54 18.64 6.64 25.44
C HIS A 54 18.96 5.19 25.04
N PRO A 55 18.65 4.18 25.88
CA PRO A 55 19.25 2.86 25.82
C PRO A 55 19.20 2.24 24.42
N HIS A 56 20.40 2.01 23.88
CA HIS A 56 20.72 1.70 22.49
C HIS A 56 20.62 0.21 22.09
N GLY A 57 20.36 -0.71 23.00
CA GLY A 57 20.92 -2.07 22.88
C GLY A 57 20.40 -2.97 21.75
N ALA A 58 19.20 -2.76 21.18
CA ALA A 58 18.57 -3.78 20.34
C ALA A 58 18.01 -3.31 18.99
N LEU A 59 17.90 -2.00 18.74
CA LEU A 59 17.13 -1.50 17.59
C LEU A 59 17.87 -1.67 16.25
N LEU A 60 19.14 -1.26 16.17
CA LEU A 60 20.02 -1.53 15.00
C LEU A 60 20.69 -2.91 15.06
N GLY A 61 20.70 -3.56 16.23
CA GLY A 61 21.19 -4.94 16.40
C GLY A 61 20.13 -6.00 16.04
N SER A 62 18.88 -5.61 15.82
CA SER A 62 17.84 -6.54 15.42
C SER A 62 18.09 -7.07 14.01
N ARG A 63 17.89 -8.38 13.81
CA ARG A 63 18.03 -9.01 12.48
C ARG A 63 17.21 -8.27 11.41
N LEU A 64 16.05 -7.74 11.77
CA LEU A 64 15.19 -6.97 10.86
C LEU A 64 15.83 -5.63 10.44
N ALA A 65 16.42 -4.89 11.37
CA ALA A 65 17.13 -3.67 11.02
C ALA A 65 18.35 -3.97 10.15
N SER A 66 19.11 -5.03 10.45
CA SER A 66 20.24 -5.45 9.61
C SER A 66 19.79 -5.84 8.20
N LEU A 67 18.68 -6.58 8.06
CA LEU A 67 18.11 -6.95 6.76
C LEU A 67 17.59 -5.73 6.00
N PHE A 68 16.98 -4.76 6.67
CA PHE A 68 16.55 -3.51 6.05
C PHE A 68 17.73 -2.68 5.55
N LEU A 69 18.80 -2.57 6.35
CA LEU A 69 20.01 -1.88 5.95
C LEU A 69 20.70 -2.60 4.78
N LEU A 70 20.78 -3.93 4.82
CA LEU A 70 21.29 -4.74 3.72
C LEU A 70 20.49 -4.52 2.43
N PHE A 71 19.16 -4.53 2.51
CA PHE A 71 18.28 -4.20 1.39
C PHE A 71 18.57 -2.80 0.86
N PHE A 72 18.68 -1.81 1.74
CA PHE A 72 18.99 -0.43 1.34
C PHE A 72 20.36 -0.32 0.66
N PHE A 73 21.39 -0.99 1.19
CA PHE A 73 22.70 -1.07 0.52
C PHE A 73 22.60 -1.74 -0.85
N GLY A 74 21.80 -2.80 -0.99
CA GLY A 74 21.49 -3.43 -2.27
C GLY A 74 20.86 -2.45 -3.26
N VAL A 75 19.90 -1.65 -2.81
CA VAL A 75 19.28 -0.59 -3.63
C VAL A 75 20.29 0.46 -4.08
N LEU A 76 21.16 0.92 -3.17
CA LEU A 76 22.22 1.88 -3.50
C LEU A 76 23.17 1.31 -4.54
N PHE A 77 23.63 0.07 -4.32
CA PHE A 77 24.55 -0.60 -5.21
C PHE A 77 23.93 -0.83 -6.60
N ALA A 78 22.71 -1.38 -6.65
CA ALA A 78 21.98 -1.60 -7.90
C ALA A 78 21.73 -0.29 -8.65
N GLY A 79 21.34 0.78 -7.95
CA GLY A 79 21.15 2.10 -8.55
C GLY A 79 22.45 2.70 -9.12
N LEU A 80 23.58 2.51 -8.44
CA LEU A 80 24.89 2.95 -8.94
C LEU A 80 25.30 2.17 -10.19
N VAL A 81 25.09 0.86 -10.21
CA VAL A 81 25.44 -0.01 -11.35
C VAL A 81 24.55 0.27 -12.56
N SER A 82 23.24 0.50 -12.35
CA SER A 82 22.28 0.74 -13.44
C SER A 82 22.27 2.19 -13.96
N GLY A 83 22.97 3.10 -13.30
CA GLY A 83 22.91 4.53 -13.58
C GLY A 83 21.64 5.24 -13.08
N SER A 84 20.73 4.54 -12.37
CA SER A 84 19.54 5.15 -11.74
C SER A 84 19.79 5.71 -10.33
N GLY A 85 21.06 5.73 -9.89
CA GLY A 85 21.48 5.94 -8.50
C GLY A 85 20.82 7.13 -7.82
N PHE A 86 20.80 8.32 -8.42
CA PHE A 86 20.23 9.50 -7.78
C PHE A 86 18.70 9.40 -7.57
N LEU A 87 17.97 8.83 -8.55
CA LEU A 87 16.53 8.63 -8.46
C LEU A 87 16.19 7.56 -7.42
N ALA A 88 16.92 6.44 -7.43
CA ALA A 88 16.77 5.39 -6.43
C ALA A 88 17.06 5.93 -5.02
N ILE A 89 18.20 6.60 -4.84
CA ILE A 89 18.59 7.21 -3.56
C ILE A 89 17.51 8.16 -3.07
N SER A 90 17.07 9.13 -3.87
CA SER A 90 16.08 10.13 -3.43
C SER A 90 14.75 9.51 -2.99
N ARG A 91 14.28 8.46 -3.67
CA ARG A 91 13.04 7.77 -3.30
C ARG A 91 13.19 6.87 -2.07
N TYR A 92 14.28 6.12 -1.97
CA TYR A 92 14.48 5.20 -0.86
C TYR A 92 15.02 5.88 0.41
N LEU A 93 15.65 7.04 0.28
CA LEU A 93 16.17 7.82 1.40
C LEU A 93 15.07 8.23 2.37
N ALA A 94 13.87 8.55 1.88
CA ALA A 94 12.73 8.84 2.74
C ALA A 94 12.41 7.66 3.67
N PHE A 95 12.45 6.42 3.18
CA PHE A 95 12.26 5.22 4.01
C PHE A 95 13.41 5.02 5.01
N LEU A 96 14.65 5.27 4.59
CA LEU A 96 15.81 5.22 5.50
C LEU A 96 15.68 6.23 6.63
N THR A 97 15.28 7.47 6.33
CA THR A 97 15.06 8.51 7.35
C THR A 97 13.86 8.20 8.24
N PHE A 98 12.87 7.47 7.71
CA PHE A 98 11.68 7.10 8.46
C PHE A 98 11.96 6.00 9.50
N LEU A 99 12.90 5.10 9.23
CA LEU A 99 13.20 3.97 10.12
C LEU A 99 13.58 4.41 11.55
N PRO A 100 14.60 5.27 11.78
CA PRO A 100 14.92 5.74 13.13
C PRO A 100 13.74 6.42 13.81
N PHE A 101 12.92 7.15 13.06
CA PHE A 101 11.75 7.82 13.60
C PHE A 101 10.69 6.84 14.13
N VAL A 102 10.41 5.76 13.38
CA VAL A 102 9.50 4.69 13.83
C VAL A 102 10.08 3.94 15.01
N LEU A 103 11.34 3.51 14.94
CA LEU A 103 12.00 2.74 15.98
C LEU A 103 12.07 3.49 17.32
N MET A 104 12.31 4.81 17.27
CA MET A 104 12.32 5.65 18.48
C MET A 104 10.91 6.02 18.94
N SER A 105 9.90 5.98 18.06
CA SER A 105 8.51 6.26 18.42
C SER A 105 7.77 5.05 18.97
N VAL A 106 8.13 3.83 18.56
CA VAL A 106 7.40 2.59 18.86
C VAL A 106 8.28 1.66 19.67
N GLN A 107 8.18 1.75 21.00
CA GLN A 107 9.04 0.98 21.92
C GLN A 107 8.27 -0.13 22.64
N THR A 108 6.95 0.00 22.76
CA THR A 108 6.11 -0.95 23.50
C THR A 108 5.01 -1.55 22.64
N GLN A 109 4.43 -2.65 23.09
CA GLN A 109 3.24 -3.23 22.45
C GLN A 109 2.05 -2.25 22.45
N GLN A 110 1.95 -1.38 23.47
CA GLN A 110 0.93 -0.34 23.51
C GLN A 110 1.13 0.69 22.41
N ASP A 111 2.39 1.06 22.15
CA ASP A 111 2.75 1.99 21.08
C ASP A 111 2.42 1.45 19.70
N LEU A 112 2.74 0.17 19.46
CA LEU A 112 2.35 -0.53 18.24
C LEU A 112 0.82 -0.51 18.08
N GLY A 113 0.08 -0.80 19.15
CA GLY A 113 -1.38 -0.71 19.16
C GLY A 113 -1.91 0.69 18.85
N ARG A 114 -1.22 1.76 19.26
CA ARG A 114 -1.59 3.15 18.90
C ARG A 114 -1.36 3.41 17.41
N VAL A 115 -0.23 2.99 16.86
CA VAL A 115 0.11 3.13 15.43
C VAL A 115 -0.90 2.39 14.56
N LEU A 116 -1.19 1.12 14.86
CA LEU A 116 -2.14 0.32 14.09
C LEU A 116 -3.57 0.90 14.13
N ARG A 117 -3.99 1.45 15.27
CA ARG A 117 -5.27 2.18 15.37
C ARG A 117 -5.25 3.48 14.56
N ALA A 118 -4.14 4.22 14.60
CA ALA A 118 -3.99 5.44 13.80
C ALA A 118 -4.08 5.15 12.30
N MET A 119 -3.52 4.03 11.82
CA MET A 119 -3.66 3.58 10.44
C MET A 119 -5.11 3.27 10.05
N ALA A 120 -5.88 2.60 10.92
CA ALA A 120 -7.29 2.37 10.67
C ALA A 120 -8.10 3.67 10.67
N LEU A 121 -7.85 4.55 11.64
CA LEU A 121 -8.53 5.84 11.75
C LEU A 121 -8.19 6.78 10.60
N SER A 122 -6.95 6.77 10.09
CA SER A 122 -6.55 7.63 8.97
C SER A 122 -7.33 7.32 7.70
N LEU A 123 -7.64 6.04 7.45
CA LEU A 123 -8.45 5.64 6.30
C LEU A 123 -9.92 6.06 6.47
N LEU A 124 -10.48 5.94 7.68
CA LEU A 124 -11.82 6.47 7.95
C LEU A 124 -11.89 8.00 7.79
N ILE A 125 -10.83 8.71 8.18
CA ILE A 125 -10.76 10.18 8.06
C ILE A 125 -10.62 10.61 6.60
N VAL A 126 -9.92 9.86 5.76
CA VAL A 126 -9.81 10.19 4.32
C VAL A 126 -11.10 9.92 3.57
N PHE A 127 -11.96 9.03 4.08
CA PHE A 127 -13.14 8.55 3.35
C PHE A 127 -14.08 9.68 2.82
N PRO A 128 -14.46 10.73 3.58
CA PRO A 128 -15.29 11.80 3.03
C PRO A 128 -14.62 12.55 1.87
N TYR A 129 -13.30 12.73 1.94
CA TYR A 129 -12.53 13.33 0.85
C TYR A 129 -12.44 12.38 -0.35
N ALA A 130 -12.21 11.09 -0.11
CA ALA A 130 -12.23 10.03 -1.12
C ALA A 130 -13.56 10.01 -1.88
N LEU A 131 -14.67 10.04 -1.14
CA LEU A 131 -16.03 10.01 -1.69
C LEU A 131 -16.32 11.27 -2.50
N ARG A 132 -15.85 12.44 -2.05
CA ARG A 132 -15.95 13.67 -2.83
C ARG A 132 -15.18 13.58 -4.15
N GLN A 133 -13.98 12.99 -4.17
CA GLN A 133 -13.24 12.80 -5.43
C GLN A 133 -13.93 11.79 -6.35
N MET A 134 -14.42 10.68 -5.79
CA MET A 134 -15.21 9.67 -6.51
C MET A 134 -16.38 10.31 -7.26
N ILE A 135 -17.19 11.13 -6.57
CA ILE A 135 -18.32 11.85 -7.16
C ILE A 135 -17.85 12.88 -8.19
N ARG A 136 -16.79 13.64 -7.88
CA ARG A 136 -16.25 14.69 -8.76
C ARG A 136 -15.77 14.13 -10.10
N PHE A 137 -15.08 13.00 -10.09
CA PHE A 137 -14.54 12.36 -11.29
C PHE A 137 -15.50 11.36 -11.93
N ASN A 138 -16.64 11.08 -11.27
CA ASN A 138 -17.59 10.04 -11.67
C ASN A 138 -16.89 8.70 -11.95
N ASP A 139 -15.99 8.32 -11.04
CA ASP A 139 -15.13 7.14 -11.15
C ASP A 139 -15.01 6.46 -9.78
N ARG A 140 -14.19 5.42 -9.68
CA ARG A 140 -14.02 4.54 -8.51
C ARG A 140 -13.39 5.26 -7.32
N LEU A 141 -13.72 4.81 -6.11
CA LEU A 141 -13.10 5.32 -4.87
C LEU A 141 -11.59 5.07 -4.90
N GLY A 142 -10.81 6.13 -4.72
CA GLY A 142 -9.36 6.10 -4.85
C GLY A 142 -8.88 7.07 -5.93
N VAL A 143 -9.65 7.26 -7.01
CA VAL A 143 -9.35 8.29 -8.02
C VAL A 143 -9.31 9.67 -7.35
N GLY A 144 -8.26 10.44 -7.63
CA GLY A 144 -8.01 11.73 -6.97
C GLY A 144 -7.40 11.64 -5.56
N LEU A 145 -7.18 10.43 -5.03
CA LEU A 145 -6.34 10.17 -3.85
C LEU A 145 -5.05 9.45 -4.23
N TYR A 146 -5.20 8.29 -4.85
CA TYR A 146 -4.17 7.33 -5.21
C TYR A 146 -4.59 6.60 -6.49
N GLU A 147 -3.78 5.67 -6.95
CA GLU A 147 -4.29 4.65 -7.86
C GLU A 147 -5.24 3.72 -7.08
N THR A 148 -6.39 3.42 -7.67
CA THR A 148 -7.51 2.74 -7.01
C THR A 148 -7.17 1.36 -6.47
N ASN A 149 -6.34 0.59 -7.18
CA ASN A 149 -5.93 -0.74 -6.75
C ASN A 149 -4.88 -0.68 -5.62
N TYR A 150 -4.01 0.34 -5.60
CA TYR A 150 -3.15 0.58 -4.43
C TYR A 150 -3.96 0.94 -3.18
N PHE A 151 -4.98 1.79 -3.31
CA PHE A 151 -5.87 2.11 -2.19
C PHE A 151 -6.59 0.87 -1.67
N ALA A 152 -7.12 0.04 -2.58
CA ALA A 152 -7.72 -1.25 -2.23
C ALA A 152 -6.74 -2.19 -1.49
N THR A 153 -5.48 -2.23 -1.91
CA THR A 153 -4.44 -3.04 -1.26
C THR A 153 -4.19 -2.59 0.18
N ILE A 154 -4.14 -1.27 0.43
CA ILE A 154 -4.00 -0.72 1.78
C ILE A 154 -5.21 -1.10 2.64
N LEU A 155 -6.44 -0.99 2.10
CA LEU A 155 -7.66 -1.38 2.81
C LEU A 155 -7.64 -2.86 3.21
N VAL A 156 -7.23 -3.78 2.32
CA VAL A 156 -7.12 -5.22 2.63
C VAL A 156 -6.20 -5.48 3.82
N LEU A 157 -5.11 -4.71 3.96
CA LEU A 157 -4.18 -4.86 5.09
C LEU A 157 -4.75 -4.30 6.41
N VAL A 158 -5.57 -3.25 6.35
CA VAL A 158 -6.05 -2.52 7.52
C VAL A 158 -7.40 -3.01 8.05
N ILE A 159 -8.29 -3.50 7.18
CA ILE A 159 -9.61 -4.04 7.56
C ILE A 159 -9.51 -5.10 8.67
N PRO A 160 -8.61 -6.11 8.59
CA PRO A 160 -8.48 -7.11 9.66
C PRO A 160 -8.11 -6.49 11.01
N LEU A 161 -7.33 -5.40 11.03
CA LEU A 161 -6.93 -4.73 12.27
C LEU A 161 -8.15 -4.17 13.02
N ALA A 162 -9.09 -3.55 12.29
CA ALA A 162 -10.32 -3.02 12.89
C ALA A 162 -11.15 -4.15 13.54
N PHE A 163 -11.31 -5.29 12.87
CA PHE A 163 -12.03 -6.43 13.43
C PHE A 163 -11.30 -7.11 14.60
N VAL A 164 -9.96 -7.13 14.59
CA VAL A 164 -9.16 -7.59 15.73
C VAL A 164 -9.38 -6.67 16.94
N PHE A 165 -9.38 -5.35 16.75
CA PHE A 165 -9.67 -4.41 17.84
C PHE A 165 -11.11 -4.53 18.36
N ALA A 166 -12.08 -4.80 17.50
CA ALA A 166 -13.44 -5.10 17.91
C ALA A 166 -13.51 -6.39 18.76
N ALA A 167 -12.81 -7.45 18.34
CA ALA A 167 -12.79 -8.73 19.05
C ALA A 167 -12.07 -8.66 20.41
N GLN A 168 -11.05 -7.81 20.54
CA GLN A 168 -10.31 -7.59 21.78
C GLN A 168 -10.98 -6.58 22.73
N ALA A 169 -11.99 -5.83 22.27
CA ALA A 169 -12.63 -4.81 23.08
C ALA A 169 -13.49 -5.44 24.18
N THR A 170 -13.16 -5.14 25.44
CA THR A 170 -13.93 -5.55 26.62
C THR A 170 -15.17 -4.69 26.85
N VAL A 171 -15.15 -3.44 26.37
CA VAL A 171 -16.25 -2.49 26.49
C VAL A 171 -17.15 -2.57 25.24
N PRO A 172 -18.48 -2.78 25.39
CA PRO A 172 -19.39 -2.92 24.25
C PRO A 172 -19.36 -1.74 23.28
N SER A 173 -19.28 -0.50 23.78
CA SER A 173 -19.21 0.70 22.92
C SER A 173 -17.96 0.71 22.05
N ARG A 174 -16.80 0.29 22.58
CA ARG A 174 -15.56 0.17 21.83
C ARG A 174 -15.63 -0.97 20.82
N ARG A 175 -16.28 -2.08 21.17
CA ARG A 175 -16.51 -3.20 20.25
C ARG A 175 -17.36 -2.77 19.05
N TRP A 176 -18.45 -2.05 19.31
CA TRP A 176 -19.30 -1.50 18.25
C TRP A 176 -18.56 -0.46 17.41
N LEU A 177 -17.82 0.45 18.02
CA LEU A 177 -17.00 1.44 17.30
C LEU A 177 -16.06 0.77 16.28
N TRP A 178 -15.28 -0.23 16.71
CA TRP A 178 -14.34 -0.91 15.83
C TRP A 178 -15.01 -1.84 14.81
N THR A 179 -16.17 -2.40 15.16
CA THR A 179 -16.99 -3.17 14.19
C THR A 179 -17.50 -2.25 13.09
N SER A 180 -18.09 -1.11 13.44
CA SER A 180 -18.56 -0.11 12.47
C SER A 180 -17.43 0.46 11.64
N ALA A 181 -16.26 0.74 12.24
CA ALA A 181 -15.05 1.11 11.53
C ALA A 181 -14.64 0.05 10.49
N GLY A 182 -14.59 -1.23 10.89
CA GLY A 182 -14.28 -2.32 9.97
C GLY A 182 -15.28 -2.43 8.82
N LEU A 183 -16.58 -2.28 9.10
CA LEU A 183 -17.62 -2.30 8.06
C LEU A 183 -17.53 -1.11 7.10
N LEU A 184 -17.19 0.08 7.59
CA LEU A 184 -16.96 1.26 6.73
C LEU A 184 -15.73 1.06 5.83
N LEU A 185 -14.64 0.51 6.36
CA LEU A 185 -13.45 0.19 5.54
C LEU A 185 -13.75 -0.91 4.49
N VAL A 186 -14.61 -1.87 4.81
CA VAL A 186 -15.10 -2.85 3.84
C VAL A 186 -15.93 -2.17 2.76
N LEU A 187 -16.83 -1.25 3.12
CA LEU A 187 -17.59 -0.46 2.14
C LEU A 187 -16.66 0.34 1.23
N GLU A 188 -15.64 1.00 1.78
CA GLU A 188 -14.60 1.68 0.99
C GLU A 188 -13.96 0.73 -0.03
N LEU A 189 -13.63 -0.50 0.39
CA LEU A 189 -13.06 -1.52 -0.50
C LEU A 189 -14.01 -1.85 -1.67
N PHE A 190 -15.31 -2.02 -1.41
CA PHE A 190 -16.29 -2.24 -2.48
C PHE A 190 -16.33 -1.05 -3.45
N LEU A 191 -16.34 0.18 -2.92
CA LEU A 191 -16.38 1.40 -3.73
C LEU A 191 -15.10 1.61 -4.56
N THR A 192 -13.98 0.97 -4.19
CA THR A 192 -12.79 0.93 -5.06
C THR A 192 -13.03 0.11 -6.33
N SER A 193 -14.07 -0.72 -6.43
CA SER A 193 -14.29 -1.67 -7.53
C SER A 193 -13.05 -2.50 -7.93
N SER A 194 -12.15 -2.78 -6.98
CA SER A 194 -10.92 -3.57 -7.20
C SER A 194 -11.16 -5.06 -7.01
N ARG A 195 -11.04 -5.85 -8.10
CA ARG A 195 -11.17 -7.32 -8.07
C ARG A 195 -10.11 -7.98 -7.17
N GLY A 196 -8.86 -7.52 -7.27
CA GLY A 196 -7.75 -8.02 -6.46
C GLY A 196 -7.93 -7.72 -4.98
N GLY A 197 -8.42 -6.51 -4.65
CA GLY A 197 -8.74 -6.13 -3.29
C GLY A 197 -9.87 -6.98 -2.68
N PHE A 198 -10.98 -7.13 -3.42
CA PHE A 198 -12.11 -7.97 -3.01
C PHE A 198 -11.70 -9.43 -2.81
N LEU A 199 -11.03 -10.04 -3.79
CA LEU A 199 -10.60 -11.44 -3.71
C LEU A 199 -9.60 -11.65 -2.56
N GLY A 200 -8.67 -10.70 -2.36
CA GLY A 200 -7.72 -10.72 -1.25
C GLY A 200 -8.42 -10.73 0.10
N LEU A 201 -9.40 -9.84 0.31
CA LEU A 201 -10.18 -9.81 1.54
C LEU A 201 -11.06 -11.06 1.71
N LEU A 202 -11.70 -11.52 0.64
CA LEU A 202 -12.53 -12.73 0.65
C LEU A 202 -11.73 -13.95 1.08
N VAL A 203 -10.58 -14.20 0.45
CA VAL A 203 -9.71 -15.33 0.79
C VAL A 203 -9.17 -15.19 2.22
N ALA A 204 -8.72 -14.00 2.62
CA ALA A 204 -8.25 -13.75 3.98
C ALA A 204 -9.36 -14.04 5.03
N GLY A 205 -10.58 -13.56 4.76
CA GLY A 205 -11.76 -13.78 5.61
C GLY A 205 -12.15 -15.25 5.68
N VAL A 206 -12.21 -15.94 4.54
CA VAL A 206 -12.52 -17.37 4.43
C VAL A 206 -11.50 -18.20 5.21
N VAL A 207 -10.20 -17.99 4.98
CA VAL A 207 -9.13 -18.74 5.68
C VAL A 207 -9.18 -18.46 7.18
N PHE A 208 -9.37 -17.21 7.58
CA PHE A 208 -9.44 -16.83 8.99
C PHE A 208 -10.64 -17.49 9.70
N LEU A 209 -11.84 -17.38 9.13
CA LEU A 209 -13.04 -17.96 9.74
C LEU A 209 -13.11 -19.46 9.61
N TYR A 210 -12.54 -20.05 8.57
CA TYR A 210 -12.34 -21.49 8.50
C TYR A 210 -11.51 -21.99 9.70
N ARG A 211 -10.36 -21.35 9.96
CA ARG A 211 -9.50 -21.71 11.09
C ARG A 211 -10.15 -21.45 12.46
N ARG A 212 -11.07 -20.50 12.57
CA ARG A 212 -11.72 -20.12 13.84
C ARG A 212 -13.05 -20.83 14.12
N ARG A 213 -13.82 -21.13 13.08
CA ARG A 213 -15.23 -21.59 13.16
C ARG A 213 -15.56 -22.72 12.18
N GLY A 214 -14.57 -23.30 11.51
CA GLY A 214 -14.75 -24.37 10.53
C GLY A 214 -15.48 -23.91 9.26
N LEU A 215 -16.00 -24.89 8.52
CA LEU A 215 -16.64 -24.67 7.21
C LEU A 215 -17.82 -23.70 7.27
N ALA A 216 -18.65 -23.75 8.32
CA ALA A 216 -19.80 -22.86 8.46
C ALA A 216 -19.39 -21.38 8.52
N GLY A 217 -18.29 -21.05 9.22
CA GLY A 217 -17.76 -19.68 9.28
C GLY A 217 -17.23 -19.22 7.92
N ALA A 218 -16.53 -20.11 7.21
CA ALA A 218 -15.99 -19.85 5.88
C ALA A 218 -17.10 -19.59 4.84
N VAL A 219 -18.12 -20.45 4.81
CA VAL A 219 -19.29 -20.29 3.93
C VAL A 219 -20.07 -19.03 4.30
N GLY A 220 -20.23 -18.75 5.59
CA GLY A 220 -20.93 -17.54 6.06
C GLY A 220 -20.29 -16.23 5.56
N VAL A 221 -18.97 -16.07 5.71
CA VAL A 221 -18.30 -14.84 5.21
C VAL A 221 -18.28 -14.78 3.70
N MET A 222 -18.12 -15.93 3.03
CA MET A 222 -18.19 -15.99 1.57
C MET A 222 -19.56 -15.51 1.08
N ALA A 223 -20.65 -16.04 1.65
CA ALA A 223 -22.01 -15.64 1.32
C ALA A 223 -22.24 -14.14 1.58
N ILE A 224 -21.80 -13.60 2.72
CA ILE A 224 -21.93 -12.18 3.05
C ILE A 224 -21.17 -11.30 2.04
N MET A 225 -19.94 -11.66 1.70
CA MET A 225 -19.11 -10.90 0.76
C MET A 225 -19.70 -10.92 -0.66
N LEU A 226 -20.19 -12.08 -1.11
CA LEU A 226 -20.86 -12.22 -2.40
C LEU A 226 -22.20 -11.48 -2.44
N LEU A 227 -22.97 -11.50 -1.35
CA LEU A 227 -24.19 -10.71 -1.23
C LEU A 227 -23.89 -9.19 -1.29
N GLY A 228 -22.78 -8.77 -0.67
CA GLY A 228 -22.30 -7.39 -0.76
C GLY A 228 -22.05 -6.93 -2.21
N LEU A 229 -21.62 -7.83 -3.09
CA LEU A 229 -21.42 -7.54 -4.52
C LEU A 229 -22.73 -7.19 -5.25
N ILE A 230 -23.86 -7.72 -4.78
CA ILE A 230 -25.20 -7.49 -5.34
C ILE A 230 -25.80 -6.20 -4.78
N ILE A 231 -25.60 -5.95 -3.48
CA ILE A 231 -26.24 -4.84 -2.77
C ILE A 231 -25.52 -3.51 -3.03
N VAL A 232 -24.18 -3.51 -3.11
CA VAL A 232 -23.40 -2.28 -3.25
C VAL A 232 -23.33 -1.90 -4.74
N PRO A 233 -23.90 -0.75 -5.16
CA PRO A 233 -24.00 -0.36 -6.57
C PRO A 233 -22.63 0.09 -7.11
N THR A 234 -21.81 -0.89 -7.48
CA THR A 234 -20.45 -0.69 -7.99
C THR A 234 -20.21 -1.55 -9.22
N ASP A 235 -19.29 -1.12 -10.08
CA ASP A 235 -18.85 -1.91 -11.23
C ASP A 235 -18.09 -3.18 -10.84
N LEU A 236 -17.86 -3.45 -9.54
CA LEU A 236 -17.18 -4.66 -9.11
C LEU A 236 -17.92 -5.92 -9.59
N GLY A 237 -19.26 -5.93 -9.51
CA GLY A 237 -20.08 -7.07 -9.93
C GLY A 237 -19.96 -7.36 -11.43
N SER A 238 -20.15 -6.34 -12.26
CA SER A 238 -20.00 -6.45 -13.71
C SER A 238 -18.57 -6.86 -14.11
N ARG A 239 -17.55 -6.31 -13.44
CA ARG A 239 -16.14 -6.67 -13.68
C ARG A 239 -15.76 -8.07 -13.21
N MET A 240 -16.47 -8.64 -12.24
CA MET A 240 -16.29 -10.03 -11.84
C MET A 240 -16.95 -11.00 -12.83
N TRP A 241 -18.12 -10.63 -13.36
CA TRP A 241 -18.88 -11.48 -14.29
C TRP A 241 -18.23 -11.61 -15.67
N THR A 242 -17.60 -10.54 -16.15
CA THR A 242 -16.80 -10.54 -17.40
C THR A 242 -15.63 -11.52 -17.43
N VAL A 243 -15.29 -12.17 -16.31
CA VAL A 243 -14.32 -13.29 -16.30
C VAL A 243 -14.93 -14.57 -16.88
N PHE A 244 -16.26 -14.73 -16.76
CA PHE A 244 -17.01 -15.90 -17.21
C PHE A 244 -17.70 -15.70 -18.56
N GLU A 245 -17.92 -14.45 -18.99
CA GLU A 245 -18.49 -14.13 -20.30
C GLU A 245 -17.37 -13.88 -21.33
N THR A 246 -17.20 -14.84 -22.24
CA THR A 246 -16.26 -14.77 -23.36
C THR A 246 -16.85 -14.04 -24.59
N GLU A 247 -18.18 -13.80 -24.61
CA GLU A 247 -18.90 -13.38 -25.83
C GLU A 247 -19.50 -11.96 -25.77
N THR A 248 -19.64 -11.34 -24.59
CA THR A 248 -20.13 -9.96 -24.49
C THR A 248 -18.96 -8.99 -24.60
N ALA A 249 -19.16 -7.88 -25.31
CA ALA A 249 -18.17 -6.82 -25.43
C ALA A 249 -17.73 -6.38 -24.02
N ALA A 250 -16.50 -6.73 -23.65
CA ALA A 250 -15.94 -6.38 -22.36
C ALA A 250 -16.07 -4.85 -22.15
N PRO A 251 -16.43 -4.38 -20.94
CA PRO A 251 -16.54 -2.95 -20.69
C PRO A 251 -15.28 -2.21 -21.15
N ALA A 252 -15.47 -1.02 -21.73
CA ALA A 252 -14.39 -0.25 -22.35
C ALA A 252 -13.17 -0.14 -21.40
N GLY A 253 -11.99 -0.56 -21.89
CA GLY A 253 -10.74 -0.56 -21.13
C GLY A 253 -10.43 -1.84 -20.34
N LEU A 254 -11.37 -2.78 -20.17
CA LEU A 254 -11.12 -4.03 -19.45
C LEU A 254 -10.21 -4.99 -20.23
N GLU A 255 -10.47 -5.16 -21.52
CA GLU A 255 -9.66 -6.01 -22.40
C GLU A 255 -8.23 -5.44 -22.52
N ALA A 256 -8.12 -4.11 -22.69
CA ALA A 256 -6.84 -3.41 -22.68
C ALA A 256 -6.07 -3.61 -21.37
N SER A 257 -6.75 -3.53 -20.22
CA SER A 257 -6.15 -3.77 -18.90
C SER A 257 -5.67 -5.21 -18.73
N ASN A 258 -6.48 -6.20 -19.11
CA ASN A 258 -6.09 -7.61 -19.02
C ASN A 258 -4.90 -7.91 -19.96
N LYS A 259 -4.94 -7.41 -21.20
CA LYS A 259 -3.84 -7.54 -22.16
C LYS A 259 -2.56 -6.87 -21.64
N ALA A 260 -2.69 -5.69 -21.04
CA ALA A 260 -1.56 -4.99 -20.44
C ALA A 260 -0.95 -5.81 -19.30
N HIS A 261 -1.75 -6.37 -18.39
CA HIS A 261 -1.24 -7.20 -17.29
C HIS A 261 -0.47 -8.43 -17.80
N THR A 262 -1.01 -9.13 -18.81
CA THR A 262 -0.33 -10.29 -19.40
C THR A 262 0.97 -9.87 -20.08
N ALA A 263 0.97 -8.76 -20.83
CA ALA A 263 2.18 -8.23 -21.45
C ALA A 263 3.23 -7.86 -20.39
N LEU A 264 2.83 -7.20 -19.31
CA LEU A 264 3.71 -6.78 -18.22
C LEU A 264 4.31 -7.96 -17.44
N PHE A 265 3.54 -9.04 -17.27
CA PHE A 265 4.05 -10.29 -16.68
C PHE A 265 5.21 -10.86 -17.53
N PHE A 266 5.00 -11.00 -18.83
CA PHE A 266 6.06 -11.51 -19.72
C PHE A 266 7.21 -10.51 -19.89
N ALA A 267 6.94 -9.21 -19.84
CA ALA A 267 7.98 -8.18 -19.82
C ALA A 267 8.88 -8.33 -18.60
N ALA A 268 8.33 -8.59 -17.42
CA ALA A 268 9.12 -8.84 -16.23
C ALA A 268 10.03 -10.06 -16.37
N LEU A 269 9.50 -11.17 -16.89
CA LEU A 269 10.30 -12.38 -17.14
C LEU A 269 11.43 -12.13 -18.15
N ARG A 270 11.18 -11.31 -19.18
CA ARG A 270 12.20 -10.94 -20.17
C ARG A 270 13.25 -10.01 -19.56
N MET A 271 12.86 -9.01 -18.76
CA MET A 271 13.80 -8.15 -18.03
C MET A 271 14.71 -8.96 -17.11
N ILE A 272 14.16 -9.96 -16.41
CA ILE A 272 14.91 -10.89 -15.58
C ILE A 272 15.87 -11.73 -16.44
N ALA A 273 15.41 -12.26 -17.57
CA ALA A 273 16.25 -13.06 -18.47
C ALA A 273 17.41 -12.24 -19.07
N ASP A 274 17.16 -10.98 -19.41
CA ASP A 274 18.16 -10.08 -20.00
C ASP A 274 19.16 -9.58 -18.93
N ASN A 275 18.72 -9.42 -17.67
CA ASN A 275 19.53 -8.89 -16.57
C ASN A 275 19.36 -9.68 -15.26
N PRO A 276 19.76 -10.97 -15.20
CA PRO A 276 19.39 -11.86 -14.09
C PRO A 276 20.08 -11.54 -12.76
N ILE A 277 21.30 -10.97 -12.80
CA ILE A 277 22.11 -10.77 -11.59
C ILE A 277 21.81 -9.43 -10.91
N PHE A 278 21.75 -8.35 -11.68
CA PHE A 278 21.61 -6.99 -11.13
C PHE A 278 20.27 -6.32 -11.47
N GLY A 279 19.45 -6.97 -12.30
CA GLY A 279 18.22 -6.39 -12.82
C GLY A 279 18.46 -5.20 -13.74
N VAL A 280 17.36 -4.61 -14.20
CA VAL A 280 17.36 -3.40 -15.04
C VAL A 280 17.53 -2.11 -14.24
N GLY A 281 17.71 -2.22 -12.92
CA GLY A 281 17.89 -1.11 -11.99
C GLY A 281 16.62 -0.73 -11.22
N PRO A 282 16.75 -0.22 -9.99
CA PRO A 282 15.61 0.19 -9.17
C PRO A 282 14.79 1.28 -9.84
N LEU A 283 13.45 1.16 -9.75
CA LEU A 283 12.44 2.06 -10.30
C LEU A 283 12.42 2.16 -11.84
N ASN A 284 13.17 1.31 -12.55
CA ASN A 284 13.23 1.34 -14.00
C ASN A 284 12.15 0.48 -14.67
N PHE A 285 11.46 -0.42 -13.95
CA PHE A 285 10.49 -1.34 -14.55
C PHE A 285 9.47 -0.60 -15.40
N LYS A 286 8.78 0.37 -14.79
CA LYS A 286 7.73 1.14 -15.48
C LYS A 286 8.27 1.86 -16.70
N SER A 287 9.46 2.47 -16.58
CA SER A 287 10.08 3.24 -17.68
C SER A 287 10.50 2.37 -18.86
N LEU A 288 10.99 1.16 -18.58
CA LEU A 288 11.49 0.23 -19.59
C LEU A 288 10.39 -0.70 -20.10
N SER A 289 9.26 -0.83 -19.40
CA SER A 289 8.19 -1.78 -19.73
C SER A 289 7.68 -1.65 -21.16
N THR A 290 7.69 -0.46 -21.76
CA THR A 290 7.26 -0.25 -23.16
C THR A 290 8.16 -0.97 -24.17
N LEU A 291 9.47 -1.07 -23.90
CA LEU A 291 10.44 -1.81 -24.73
C LEU A 291 10.16 -3.32 -24.75
N TYR A 292 9.57 -3.83 -23.67
CA TYR A 292 9.32 -5.27 -23.49
C TYR A 292 7.87 -5.68 -23.80
N THR A 293 6.92 -4.74 -23.70
CA THR A 293 5.49 -4.97 -23.91
C THR A 293 4.97 -4.52 -25.27
N GLY A 294 5.63 -3.53 -25.90
CA GLY A 294 5.10 -2.85 -27.09
C GLY A 294 3.88 -1.97 -26.81
N LEU A 295 3.55 -1.70 -25.54
CA LEU A 295 2.49 -0.77 -25.16
C LEU A 295 2.98 0.68 -25.31
N GLU A 296 2.07 1.59 -25.63
CA GLU A 296 2.38 3.02 -25.75
C GLU A 296 2.79 3.65 -24.41
N GLN A 297 2.20 3.16 -23.30
CA GLN A 297 2.43 3.71 -21.97
C GLN A 297 3.06 2.68 -21.04
N GLY A 298 4.11 3.12 -20.34
CA GLY A 298 4.80 2.30 -19.36
C GLY A 298 3.97 2.06 -18.11
N ASN A 299 3.94 0.82 -17.63
CA ASN A 299 3.17 0.40 -16.46
C ASN A 299 4.04 -0.46 -15.52
N ILE A 300 3.63 -0.55 -14.25
CA ILE A 300 4.25 -1.42 -13.24
C ILE A 300 3.94 -2.89 -13.53
N ALA A 301 4.65 -3.84 -12.91
CA ALA A 301 4.47 -5.26 -13.22
C ALA A 301 3.11 -5.82 -12.76
N HIS A 302 2.44 -5.12 -11.83
CA HIS A 302 1.28 -5.62 -11.08
C HIS A 302 1.56 -6.97 -10.36
N ASN A 303 2.85 -7.28 -10.15
CA ASN A 303 3.35 -8.41 -9.39
C ASN A 303 4.66 -7.98 -8.73
N SER A 304 4.60 -7.69 -7.42
CA SER A 304 5.75 -7.14 -6.68
C SER A 304 6.96 -8.06 -6.69
N PHE A 305 6.78 -9.39 -6.73
CA PHE A 305 7.91 -10.32 -6.78
C PHE A 305 8.64 -10.23 -8.11
N LEU A 306 7.89 -10.18 -9.22
CA LEU A 306 8.46 -10.05 -10.55
C LEU A 306 9.06 -8.66 -10.77
N GLU A 307 8.44 -7.61 -10.25
CA GLU A 307 8.98 -6.25 -10.33
C GLU A 307 10.31 -6.16 -9.60
N VAL A 308 10.38 -6.67 -8.36
CA VAL A 308 11.62 -6.69 -7.58
C VAL A 308 12.69 -7.53 -8.28
N ALA A 309 12.36 -8.74 -8.75
CA ALA A 309 13.34 -9.57 -9.46
C ALA A 309 13.82 -8.92 -10.77
N ALA A 310 12.94 -8.26 -11.52
CA ALA A 310 13.31 -7.56 -12.74
C ALA A 310 14.19 -6.33 -12.47
N GLU A 311 13.93 -5.59 -11.40
CA GLU A 311 14.69 -4.36 -11.08
C GLU A 311 16.00 -4.62 -10.34
N PHE A 312 16.07 -5.64 -9.49
CA PHE A 312 17.20 -5.91 -8.60
C PHE A 312 17.99 -7.19 -8.94
N GLY A 313 17.48 -8.03 -9.82
CA GLY A 313 18.03 -9.37 -10.08
C GLY A 313 17.51 -10.43 -9.08
N ILE A 314 17.95 -11.67 -9.27
CA ILE A 314 17.60 -12.85 -8.46
C ILE A 314 18.69 -13.15 -7.43
#